data_AF-A0A522EV37-F1
#
_entry.id   AF-A0A522EV37-F1
#
_cell.length_a   1.000
_cell.length_b   1.000
_cell.length_c   1.000
_cell.angle_alpha   90.00
_cell.angle_beta   90.00
_cell.angle_gamma   90.00
#
_symmetry.space_group_name_H-M   'P 1'
#
loop_
_entity.id
_entity.type
_entity.pdbx_description
1 polymer ?
#
loop_
_entity_poly.entity_id
_entity_poly.type
_entity_poly.pdbx_seq_one_letter_code
_entity_poly.pdbx_strand_id
1 'polypeptide(L)'
;MTASDDLFRLIRALTKSERRYFKLFSSIYSGDKTYIALFDAIAKQKTYDEKRLLKQFEGYKLVKQFSVAKYYLYHQVLKAMCGFHSNEQTEVYRMLQQSDFLYNKNLYKQADKTLLKAKTLALQYEMYPSLLDISSVEHRLALRKDNIHEIENIPQQEAAYLRKMQANIKNRDFHSQMTVLYNRYGNVREKKYLQQLEKLVQKNRSNLEEKNLFSFKSTLRFHAAFLLYFHVKGNHLKAYDHSKKIIELFQKSPHVIKQNINSYLEHLHNTILIAFESKSYDEGFLLLEQMKEVSDIAKTRLQKATWFYSYYHLLLNYYVHRGYFTEAMAQMPSLEKELKEFIDELNNIQKIALYYNIALIYFGCGNIRRTLSWLNIIRNELFFVTHPEMECSLSIFYLIAHYESDHTDLLPNLIKLFYRFLSKKKRIFKYETLLIEFFRKDLGKADSQKKLINAFQSLKERMEILAEDPFEKNAFEYFDLISWLDSKIQNRSFAEVVREKAITVL
;
A
#
# COMPACT_ATOMS: atom_id res chain seq x y z
N MET A 1 -39.75 -19.95 5.85
CA MET A 1 -38.52 -19.42 5.22
C MET A 1 -38.60 -17.90 5.25
N THR A 2 -37.77 -17.24 6.03
CA THR A 2 -37.65 -15.79 6.04
C THR A 2 -37.42 -15.30 4.61
N ALA A 3 -38.27 -14.39 4.15
CA ALA A 3 -38.11 -13.76 2.85
C ALA A 3 -36.77 -13.00 2.87
N SER A 4 -35.74 -13.61 2.27
CA SER A 4 -34.40 -13.02 2.20
C SER A 4 -34.48 -11.62 1.56
N ASP A 5 -33.84 -10.64 2.22
CA ASP A 5 -33.64 -9.27 1.76
C ASP A 5 -32.34 -9.13 0.93
N ASP A 6 -31.71 -10.25 0.55
CA ASP A 6 -30.43 -10.26 -0.16
C ASP A 6 -30.50 -9.50 -1.48
N LEU A 7 -31.63 -9.61 -2.21
CA LEU A 7 -31.87 -8.83 -3.42
C LEU A 7 -31.88 -7.33 -3.14
N PHE A 8 -32.52 -6.90 -2.05
CA PHE A 8 -32.52 -5.49 -1.67
C PHE A 8 -31.10 -5.02 -1.32
N ARG A 9 -30.35 -5.80 -0.52
CA ARG A 9 -28.96 -5.47 -0.16
C ARG A 9 -28.07 -5.38 -1.39
N LEU A 10 -28.17 -6.34 -2.31
CA LEU A 10 -27.43 -6.33 -3.58
C LEU A 10 -27.75 -5.07 -4.38
N ILE A 11 -29.02 -4.77 -4.63
CA ILE A 11 -29.44 -3.58 -5.40
C ILE A 11 -28.95 -2.29 -4.72
N ARG A 12 -28.98 -2.23 -3.38
CA ARG A 12 -28.49 -1.09 -2.61
C ARG A 12 -26.98 -0.89 -2.75
N ALA A 13 -26.20 -1.97 -2.82
CA ALA A 13 -24.76 -1.94 -2.98
C ALA A 13 -24.32 -1.44 -4.38
N LEU A 14 -25.19 -1.52 -5.39
CA LEU A 14 -24.87 -1.07 -6.75
C LEU A 14 -24.71 0.46 -6.84
N THR A 15 -23.63 0.87 -7.52
CA THR A 15 -23.35 2.23 -7.96
C THR A 15 -24.34 2.70 -9.03
N LYS A 16 -24.38 4.02 -9.28
CA LYS A 16 -25.25 4.60 -10.33
C LYS A 16 -24.94 4.02 -11.72
N SER A 17 -23.66 3.81 -12.04
CA SER A 17 -23.21 3.21 -13.30
C SER A 17 -23.64 1.75 -13.43
N GLU A 18 -23.49 0.94 -12.38
CA GLU A 18 -23.90 -0.46 -12.37
C GLU A 18 -25.42 -0.61 -12.53
N ARG A 19 -26.20 0.22 -11.83
CA ARG A 19 -27.68 0.24 -11.98
C ARG A 19 -28.08 0.60 -13.40
N ARG A 20 -27.41 1.59 -14.02
CA ARG A 20 -27.66 1.98 -15.42
C ARG A 20 -27.33 0.83 -16.37
N TYR A 21 -26.21 0.16 -16.16
CA TYR A 21 -25.81 -0.99 -16.97
C TYR A 21 -26.80 -2.15 -16.85
N PHE A 22 -27.26 -2.50 -15.64
CA PHE A 22 -28.27 -3.55 -15.46
C PHE A 22 -29.53 -3.27 -16.28
N LYS A 23 -30.05 -2.03 -16.25
CA LYS A 23 -31.23 -1.66 -17.04
C LYS A 23 -31.02 -1.83 -18.54
N LEU A 24 -29.84 -1.42 -19.05
CA LEU A 24 -29.48 -1.60 -20.44
C LEU A 24 -29.39 -3.09 -20.81
N PHE A 25 -28.68 -3.87 -20.00
CA PHE A 25 -28.55 -5.31 -20.15
C PHE A 25 -29.93 -6.01 -20.18
N SER A 26 -30.79 -5.74 -19.19
CA SER A 26 -32.12 -6.32 -19.14
C SER A 26 -33.00 -5.89 -20.30
N SER A 27 -32.90 -4.64 -20.77
CA SER A 27 -33.68 -4.17 -21.93
C SER A 27 -33.34 -4.89 -23.24
N ILE A 28 -32.10 -5.38 -23.39
CA ILE A 28 -31.63 -6.08 -24.58
C ILE A 28 -31.90 -7.59 -24.49
N TYR A 29 -31.69 -8.19 -23.31
CA TYR A 29 -31.72 -9.65 -23.12
C TYR A 29 -33.00 -10.20 -22.49
N SER A 30 -33.81 -9.35 -21.84
CA SER A 30 -35.02 -9.75 -21.11
C SER A 30 -36.17 -8.84 -21.55
N GLY A 31 -36.97 -9.27 -22.53
CA GLY A 31 -38.11 -8.48 -23.02
C GLY A 31 -39.18 -8.14 -21.97
N ASP A 32 -39.06 -8.64 -20.74
CA ASP A 32 -39.99 -8.41 -19.65
C ASP A 32 -39.64 -7.16 -18.81
N LYS A 33 -40.28 -6.04 -19.16
CA LYS A 33 -40.18 -4.76 -18.45
C LYS A 33 -40.55 -4.86 -16.96
N THR A 34 -41.24 -5.93 -16.55
CA THR A 34 -41.69 -6.11 -15.17
C THR A 34 -40.53 -6.29 -14.18
N TYR A 35 -39.45 -6.96 -14.59
CA TYR A 35 -38.27 -7.13 -13.73
C TYR A 35 -37.46 -5.85 -13.54
N ILE A 36 -37.44 -4.99 -14.57
CA ILE A 36 -36.85 -3.64 -14.47
C ILE A 36 -37.69 -2.79 -13.50
N ALA A 37 -39.02 -2.86 -13.60
CA ALA A 37 -39.91 -2.15 -12.67
C ALA A 37 -39.74 -2.64 -11.22
N LEU A 38 -39.62 -3.95 -11.00
CA LEU A 38 -39.37 -4.53 -9.68
C LEU A 38 -38.01 -4.08 -9.13
N PHE A 39 -36.95 -4.11 -9.95
CA PHE A 39 -35.64 -3.58 -9.58
C PHE A 39 -35.72 -2.11 -9.13
N ASP A 40 -36.42 -1.27 -9.89
CA ASP A 40 -36.58 0.15 -9.57
C ASP A 40 -37.42 0.38 -8.31
N ALA A 41 -38.46 -0.42 -8.09
CA ALA A 41 -39.25 -0.36 -6.87
C ALA A 41 -38.41 -0.71 -5.63
N ILE A 42 -37.59 -1.76 -5.71
CA ILE A 42 -36.68 -2.17 -4.64
C ILE A 42 -35.59 -1.11 -4.42
N ALA A 43 -34.99 -0.58 -5.49
CA ALA A 43 -33.93 0.43 -5.43
C ALA A 43 -34.37 1.74 -4.75
N LYS A 44 -35.67 2.08 -4.82
CA LYS A 44 -36.28 3.26 -4.20
C LYS A 44 -36.55 3.09 -2.70
N GLN A 45 -36.60 1.86 -2.19
CA GLN A 45 -36.84 1.63 -0.77
C GLN A 45 -35.62 2.06 0.07
N LYS A 46 -35.87 2.73 1.20
CA LYS A 46 -34.83 3.03 2.21
C LYS A 46 -34.58 1.82 3.11
N THR A 47 -35.65 1.14 3.49
CA THR A 47 -35.67 -0.12 4.24
C THR A 47 -36.52 -1.12 3.46
N TYR A 48 -36.14 -2.40 3.50
CA TYR A 48 -36.86 -3.43 2.74
C TYR A 48 -38.28 -3.64 3.28
N ASP A 49 -39.27 -3.53 2.40
CA ASP A 49 -40.68 -3.78 2.71
C ASP A 49 -41.33 -4.61 1.59
N GLU A 50 -41.43 -5.92 1.84
CA GLU A 50 -42.03 -6.87 0.90
C GLU A 50 -43.54 -6.66 0.73
N LYS A 51 -44.27 -6.34 1.80
CA LYS A 51 -45.73 -6.13 1.74
C LYS A 51 -46.06 -4.98 0.81
N ARG A 52 -45.28 -3.90 0.88
CA ARG A 52 -45.40 -2.77 -0.03
C ARG A 52 -45.11 -3.14 -1.49
N LEU A 53 -44.12 -4.00 -1.75
CA LEU A 53 -43.83 -4.48 -3.10
C LEU A 53 -44.97 -5.35 -3.62
N LEU A 54 -45.48 -6.30 -2.83
CA LEU A 54 -46.62 -7.14 -3.21
C LEU A 54 -47.85 -6.31 -3.57
N LYS A 55 -48.15 -5.27 -2.79
CA LYS A 55 -49.24 -4.33 -3.08
C LYS A 55 -48.99 -3.50 -4.34
N GLN A 56 -47.76 -3.04 -4.57
CA GLN A 56 -47.41 -2.25 -5.76
C GLN A 56 -47.51 -3.04 -7.06
N PHE A 57 -47.20 -4.35 -7.01
CA PHE A 57 -47.26 -5.24 -8.17
C PHE A 57 -48.54 -6.11 -8.18
N GLU A 58 -49.58 -5.72 -7.44
CA GLU A 58 -50.86 -6.44 -7.44
C GLU A 58 -51.41 -6.60 -8.87
N GLY A 59 -51.89 -7.80 -9.19
CA GLY A 59 -52.34 -8.17 -10.55
C GLY A 59 -51.23 -8.61 -11.51
N TYR A 60 -49.94 -8.40 -11.20
CA TYR A 60 -48.84 -8.91 -12.03
C TYR A 60 -48.61 -10.40 -11.79
N LYS A 61 -48.26 -11.13 -12.86
CA LYS A 61 -47.96 -12.57 -12.79
C LYS A 61 -46.87 -12.91 -11.77
N LEU A 62 -45.88 -12.02 -11.60
CA LEU A 62 -44.77 -12.21 -10.67
C LEU A 62 -45.19 -12.28 -9.20
N VAL A 63 -46.34 -11.72 -8.83
CA VAL A 63 -46.81 -11.70 -7.42
C VAL A 63 -47.25 -13.09 -6.98
N LYS A 64 -47.80 -13.90 -7.89
CA LYS A 64 -48.20 -15.29 -7.61
C LYS A 64 -47.02 -16.16 -7.15
N GLN A 65 -45.80 -15.80 -7.55
CA GLN A 65 -44.57 -16.48 -7.16
C GLN A 65 -43.48 -15.46 -6.81
N PHE A 66 -43.80 -14.51 -5.92
CA PHE A 66 -42.93 -13.37 -5.65
C PHE A 66 -41.53 -13.79 -5.19
N SER A 67 -41.41 -14.84 -4.37
CA SER A 67 -40.12 -15.41 -3.98
C SER A 67 -39.28 -15.88 -5.18
N VAL A 68 -39.92 -16.52 -6.17
CA VAL A 68 -39.25 -16.96 -7.41
C VAL A 68 -38.86 -15.77 -8.28
N ALA A 69 -39.73 -14.76 -8.37
CA ALA A 69 -39.43 -13.53 -9.10
C ALA A 69 -38.23 -12.78 -8.49
N LYS A 70 -38.14 -12.71 -7.16
CA LYS A 70 -36.97 -12.15 -6.47
C LYS A 70 -35.72 -12.96 -6.74
N TYR A 71 -35.80 -14.29 -6.66
CA TYR A 71 -34.67 -15.18 -6.96
C TYR A 71 -34.17 -14.99 -8.40
N TYR A 72 -35.09 -14.94 -9.37
CA TYR A 72 -34.76 -14.71 -10.77
C TYR A 72 -34.11 -13.34 -10.98
N LEU A 73 -34.69 -12.27 -10.41
CA LEU A 73 -34.14 -10.93 -10.49
C LEU A 73 -32.74 -10.84 -9.87
N TYR A 74 -32.53 -11.48 -8.72
CA TYR A 74 -31.22 -11.56 -8.08
C TYR A 74 -30.16 -12.14 -9.03
N HIS A 75 -30.45 -13.28 -9.65
CA HIS A 75 -29.53 -13.91 -10.60
C HIS A 75 -29.36 -13.12 -11.90
N GLN A 76 -30.40 -12.41 -12.38
CA GLN A 76 -30.25 -11.49 -13.50
C GLN A 76 -29.32 -10.32 -13.18
N VAL A 77 -29.44 -9.73 -11.98
CA VAL A 77 -28.55 -8.66 -11.53
C VAL A 77 -27.11 -9.17 -11.48
N LEU A 78 -26.87 -10.33 -10.86
CA LEU A 78 -25.53 -10.92 -10.83
C LEU A 78 -24.97 -11.18 -12.24
N LYS A 79 -25.78 -11.74 -13.15
CA LYS A 79 -25.38 -12.00 -14.53
C LYS A 79 -24.98 -10.72 -15.26
N ALA A 80 -25.75 -9.64 -15.08
CA ALA A 80 -25.39 -8.33 -15.63
C ALA A 80 -24.08 -7.82 -15.03
N MET A 81 -23.89 -7.94 -13.71
CA MET A 81 -22.67 -7.48 -13.05
C MET A 81 -21.43 -8.27 -13.50
N CYS A 82 -21.54 -9.56 -13.78
CA CYS A 82 -20.44 -10.33 -14.39
C CYS A 82 -20.00 -9.75 -15.74
N GLY A 83 -20.96 -9.24 -16.54
CA GLY A 83 -20.64 -8.56 -17.80
C GLY A 83 -20.07 -7.15 -17.59
N PHE A 84 -20.59 -6.40 -16.62
CA PHE A 84 -20.13 -5.04 -16.32
C PHE A 84 -18.70 -5.02 -15.80
N HIS A 85 -18.35 -6.00 -14.95
CA HIS A 85 -17.02 -6.13 -14.35
C HIS A 85 -16.11 -7.08 -15.14
N SER A 86 -16.31 -7.19 -16.45
CA SER A 86 -15.43 -8.01 -17.29
C SER A 86 -14.00 -7.49 -17.21
N ASN A 87 -13.08 -8.39 -16.87
CA ASN A 87 -11.64 -8.18 -16.92
C ASN A 87 -10.99 -9.22 -17.84
N GLU A 88 -9.67 -9.17 -17.96
CA GLU A 88 -8.92 -10.04 -18.86
C GLU A 88 -9.08 -11.53 -18.50
N GLN A 89 -9.23 -11.86 -17.23
CA GLN A 89 -9.41 -13.25 -16.80
C GLN A 89 -10.80 -13.76 -17.19
N THR A 90 -11.85 -12.96 -16.99
CA THR A 90 -13.20 -13.31 -17.46
C THR A 90 -13.26 -13.42 -18.98
N GLU A 91 -12.48 -12.61 -19.68
CA GLU A 91 -12.39 -12.63 -21.14
C GLU A 91 -11.72 -13.93 -21.64
N VAL A 92 -10.64 -14.37 -20.99
CA VAL A 92 -10.02 -15.68 -21.26
C VAL A 92 -11.02 -16.82 -21.05
N TYR A 93 -11.74 -16.85 -19.92
CA TYR A 93 -12.73 -17.90 -19.67
C TYR A 93 -13.89 -17.86 -20.67
N ARG A 94 -14.33 -16.67 -21.08
CA ARG A 94 -15.34 -16.52 -22.12
C ARG A 94 -14.88 -17.09 -23.45
N MET A 95 -13.65 -16.77 -23.88
CA MET A 95 -13.07 -17.31 -25.11
C MET A 95 -12.87 -18.83 -25.04
N LEU A 96 -12.51 -19.38 -23.88
CA LEU A 96 -12.45 -20.83 -23.65
C LEU A 96 -13.82 -21.49 -23.85
N GLN A 97 -14.87 -20.95 -23.24
CA GLN A 97 -16.24 -21.46 -23.41
C GLN A 97 -16.72 -21.36 -24.87
N GLN A 98 -16.39 -20.26 -25.56
CA GLN A 98 -16.70 -20.09 -26.97
C GLN A 98 -15.95 -21.12 -27.83
N SER A 99 -14.67 -21.36 -27.55
CA SER A 99 -13.87 -22.39 -28.24
C SER A 99 -14.48 -23.78 -28.06
N ASP A 100 -14.86 -24.15 -26.83
CA ASP A 100 -15.49 -25.43 -26.52
C ASP A 100 -16.86 -25.58 -27.21
N PHE A 101 -17.66 -24.52 -27.24
CA PHE A 101 -18.92 -24.51 -27.98
C PHE A 101 -18.69 -24.75 -29.48
N LEU A 102 -17.73 -24.04 -30.08
CA LEU A 102 -17.39 -24.16 -31.50
C LEU A 102 -16.82 -25.56 -31.82
N TYR A 103 -15.99 -26.11 -30.94
CA TYR A 103 -15.48 -27.47 -31.03
C TYR A 103 -16.62 -28.49 -31.05
N ASN A 104 -17.59 -28.37 -30.14
CA ASN A 104 -18.77 -29.24 -30.07
C ASN A 104 -19.70 -29.12 -31.30
N LYS A 105 -19.56 -28.04 -32.08
CA LYS A 105 -20.24 -27.85 -33.37
C LYS A 105 -19.39 -28.26 -34.57
N ASN A 106 -18.26 -28.92 -34.35
CA ASN A 106 -17.27 -29.31 -35.38
C ASN A 106 -16.65 -28.11 -36.14
N LEU A 107 -16.73 -26.90 -35.58
CA LEU A 107 -16.18 -25.68 -36.18
C LEU A 107 -14.72 -25.45 -35.75
N TYR A 108 -13.85 -26.45 -35.96
CA TYR A 108 -12.52 -26.51 -35.37
C TYR A 108 -11.62 -25.32 -35.70
N LYS A 109 -11.64 -24.81 -36.93
CA LYS A 109 -10.85 -23.60 -37.31
C LYS A 109 -11.27 -22.35 -36.52
N GLN A 110 -12.56 -22.22 -36.21
CA GLN A 110 -13.07 -21.09 -35.43
C GLN A 110 -12.77 -21.26 -33.94
N ALA A 111 -12.89 -22.48 -33.42
CA ALA A 111 -12.49 -22.83 -32.07
C ALA A 111 -11.02 -22.48 -31.84
N ASP A 112 -10.14 -22.93 -32.73
CA ASP A 112 -8.70 -22.70 -32.69
C ASP A 112 -8.32 -21.22 -32.69
N LYS A 113 -8.93 -20.43 -33.61
CA LYS A 113 -8.71 -18.97 -33.67
C LYS A 113 -9.14 -18.27 -32.37
N THR A 114 -10.21 -18.74 -31.74
CA THR A 114 -10.71 -18.19 -30.47
C THR A 114 -9.79 -18.59 -29.32
N LEU A 115 -9.34 -19.84 -29.29
CA LEU A 115 -8.41 -20.37 -28.29
C LEU A 115 -7.04 -19.68 -28.35
N LEU A 116 -6.52 -19.42 -29.55
CA LEU A 116 -5.25 -18.71 -29.72
C LEU A 116 -5.31 -17.31 -29.12
N LYS A 117 -6.42 -16.58 -29.29
CA LYS A 117 -6.63 -15.28 -28.65
C LYS A 117 -6.66 -15.41 -27.12
N ALA A 118 -7.33 -16.44 -26.60
CA ALA A 118 -7.33 -16.74 -25.17
C ALA A 118 -5.91 -17.02 -24.65
N LYS A 119 -5.11 -17.79 -25.40
CA LYS A 119 -3.71 -18.12 -25.07
C LYS A 119 -2.81 -16.88 -25.08
N THR A 120 -2.91 -16.05 -26.11
CA THR A 120 -2.14 -14.78 -26.19
C THR A 120 -2.46 -13.90 -24.98
N LEU A 121 -3.74 -13.73 -24.65
CA LEU A 121 -4.15 -12.93 -23.50
C LEU A 121 -3.69 -13.56 -22.18
N ALA A 122 -3.86 -14.88 -22.00
CA ALA A 122 -3.42 -15.58 -20.79
C ALA A 122 -1.90 -15.54 -20.60
N LEU A 123 -1.11 -15.62 -21.67
CA LEU A 123 0.35 -15.47 -21.64
C LEU A 123 0.75 -14.04 -21.23
N GLN A 124 0.14 -13.03 -21.84
CA GLN A 124 0.42 -11.62 -21.56
C GLN A 124 0.21 -11.28 -20.07
N TYR A 125 -0.81 -11.85 -19.45
CA TYR A 125 -1.17 -11.57 -18.05
C TYR A 125 -0.70 -12.65 -17.07
N GLU A 126 0.14 -13.58 -17.52
CA GLU A 126 0.72 -14.67 -16.73
C GLU A 126 -0.35 -15.49 -15.97
N MET A 127 -1.43 -15.85 -16.66
CA MET A 127 -2.56 -16.62 -16.14
C MET A 127 -2.28 -18.13 -16.27
N TYR A 128 -1.23 -18.62 -15.60
CA TYR A 128 -0.78 -20.01 -15.73
C TYR A 128 -1.85 -21.08 -15.47
N PRO A 129 -2.78 -20.94 -14.50
CA PRO A 129 -3.89 -21.89 -14.38
C PRO A 129 -4.75 -21.95 -15.64
N SER A 130 -5.13 -20.79 -16.21
CA SER A 130 -5.88 -20.72 -17.46
C SER A 130 -5.09 -21.25 -18.66
N LEU A 131 -3.76 -21.13 -18.65
CA LEU A 131 -2.93 -21.73 -19.70
C LEU A 131 -2.98 -23.25 -19.69
N LEU A 132 -3.11 -23.89 -18.51
CA LEU A 132 -3.31 -25.34 -18.42
C LEU A 132 -4.71 -25.74 -18.92
N ASP A 133 -5.74 -24.97 -18.57
CA ASP A 133 -7.10 -25.18 -19.12
C ASP A 133 -7.08 -25.07 -20.65
N ILE A 134 -6.38 -24.06 -21.19
CA ILE A 134 -6.17 -23.85 -22.62
C ILE A 134 -5.45 -25.04 -23.26
N SER A 135 -4.34 -25.51 -22.67
CA SER A 135 -3.58 -26.66 -23.17
C SER A 135 -4.43 -27.94 -23.25
N SER A 136 -5.34 -28.14 -22.29
CA SER A 136 -6.31 -29.24 -22.36
C SER A 136 -7.22 -29.15 -23.60
N VAL A 137 -7.70 -27.94 -23.95
CA VAL A 137 -8.50 -27.72 -25.16
C VAL A 137 -7.66 -27.84 -26.43
N GLU A 138 -6.42 -27.34 -26.43
CA GLU A 138 -5.47 -27.48 -27.54
C GLU A 138 -5.22 -28.96 -27.84
N HIS A 139 -5.03 -29.79 -26.81
CA HIS A 139 -4.83 -31.23 -26.97
C HIS A 139 -6.04 -31.91 -27.63
N ARG A 140 -7.27 -31.59 -27.20
CA ARG A 140 -8.49 -32.11 -27.85
C ARG A 140 -8.60 -31.68 -29.32
N LEU A 141 -8.26 -30.44 -29.62
CA LEU A 141 -8.26 -29.91 -30.99
C LEU A 141 -7.19 -30.58 -31.85
N ALA A 142 -5.98 -30.75 -31.32
CA ALA A 142 -4.86 -31.38 -32.03
C ALA A 142 -5.19 -32.84 -32.38
N LEU A 143 -5.80 -33.59 -31.45
CA LEU A 143 -6.31 -34.95 -31.70
C LEU A 143 -7.38 -34.98 -32.79
N ARG A 144 -8.26 -33.98 -32.88
CA ARG A 144 -9.29 -33.92 -33.95
C ARG A 144 -8.74 -33.52 -35.31
N LYS A 145 -7.60 -32.85 -35.34
CA LYS A 145 -6.93 -32.40 -36.56
C LYS A 145 -5.81 -33.35 -37.00
N ASP A 146 -5.57 -34.43 -36.27
CA ASP A 146 -4.42 -35.35 -36.45
C ASP A 146 -3.07 -34.61 -36.46
N ASN A 147 -2.93 -33.54 -35.66
CA ASN A 147 -1.71 -32.75 -35.60
C ASN A 147 -0.71 -33.33 -34.58
N ILE A 148 0.04 -34.35 -35.02
CA ILE A 148 1.00 -35.09 -34.18
C ILE A 148 2.04 -34.15 -33.53
N HIS A 149 2.54 -33.18 -34.29
CA HIS A 149 3.53 -32.23 -33.77
C HIS A 149 2.98 -31.39 -32.62
N GLU A 150 1.73 -30.93 -32.68
CA GLU A 150 1.09 -30.24 -31.54
C GLU A 150 0.93 -31.17 -30.34
N ILE A 151 0.47 -32.41 -30.56
CA ILE A 151 0.27 -33.41 -29.50
C ILE A 151 1.56 -33.68 -28.73
N GLU A 152 2.69 -33.85 -29.42
CA GLU A 152 3.99 -34.12 -28.80
C GLU A 152 4.55 -32.92 -28.00
N ASN A 153 4.22 -31.69 -28.42
CA ASN A 153 4.75 -30.48 -27.81
C ASN A 153 3.94 -29.97 -26.61
N ILE A 154 2.64 -30.26 -26.55
CA ILE A 154 1.75 -29.79 -25.46
C ILE A 154 2.28 -30.21 -24.06
N PRO A 155 2.70 -31.45 -23.80
CA PRO A 155 3.22 -31.85 -22.49
C PRO A 155 4.43 -31.01 -22.03
N GLN A 156 5.31 -30.63 -22.95
CA GLN A 156 6.46 -29.78 -22.65
C GLN A 156 6.03 -28.35 -22.28
N GLN A 157 5.01 -27.82 -22.99
CA GLN A 157 4.43 -26.51 -22.69
C GLN A 157 3.74 -26.51 -21.31
N GLU A 158 2.94 -27.53 -21.01
CA GLU A 158 2.29 -27.69 -19.71
C GLU A 158 3.31 -27.77 -18.57
N ALA A 159 4.38 -28.56 -18.75
CA ALA A 159 5.47 -28.64 -17.78
C ALA A 159 6.14 -27.26 -17.54
N ALA A 160 6.32 -26.46 -18.60
CA ALA A 160 6.85 -25.11 -18.48
C ALA A 160 5.88 -24.17 -17.73
N TYR A 161 4.58 -24.22 -18.03
CA TYR A 161 3.56 -23.43 -17.32
C TYR A 161 3.46 -23.82 -15.85
N LEU A 162 3.50 -25.11 -15.53
CA LEU A 162 3.51 -25.62 -14.15
C LEU A 162 4.74 -25.12 -13.37
N ARG A 163 5.93 -25.16 -13.98
CA ARG A 163 7.16 -24.62 -13.35
C ARG A 163 7.01 -23.13 -13.03
N LYS A 164 6.51 -22.33 -13.97
CA LYS A 164 6.26 -20.88 -13.77
C LYS A 164 5.20 -20.63 -12.69
N MET A 165 4.12 -21.39 -12.69
CA MET A 165 3.08 -21.32 -11.66
C MET A 165 3.63 -21.64 -10.26
N GLN A 166 4.40 -22.71 -10.13
CA GLN A 166 5.05 -23.10 -8.87
C GLN A 166 6.03 -22.02 -8.38
N ALA A 167 6.84 -21.45 -9.27
CA ALA A 167 7.73 -20.34 -8.94
C ALA A 167 6.94 -19.12 -8.43
N ASN A 168 5.80 -18.81 -9.06
CA ASN A 168 4.93 -17.71 -8.65
C ASN A 168 4.31 -17.91 -7.27
N ILE A 169 3.88 -19.14 -6.95
CA ILE A 169 3.31 -19.50 -5.63
C ILE A 169 4.40 -19.39 -4.56
N LYS A 170 5.56 -20.02 -4.80
CA LYS A 170 6.68 -20.01 -3.83
C LYS A 170 7.15 -18.59 -3.51
N ASN A 171 7.35 -17.74 -4.53
CA ASN A 171 7.75 -16.36 -4.32
C ASN A 171 6.66 -15.52 -3.64
N ARG A 172 5.37 -15.78 -3.92
CA ARG A 172 4.27 -15.14 -3.20
C ARG A 172 4.31 -15.49 -1.73
N ASP A 173 4.43 -16.77 -1.42
CA ASP A 173 4.36 -17.25 -0.04
C ASP A 173 5.57 -16.75 0.76
N PHE A 174 6.75 -16.70 0.15
CA PHE A 174 7.94 -16.08 0.74
C PHE A 174 7.74 -14.58 0.98
N HIS A 175 7.30 -13.82 -0.04
CA HIS A 175 7.02 -12.39 0.09
C HIS A 175 5.97 -12.09 1.17
N SER A 176 4.88 -12.87 1.22
CA SER A 176 3.84 -12.73 2.24
C SER A 176 4.37 -13.01 3.65
N GLN A 177 5.20 -14.05 3.82
CA GLN A 177 5.84 -14.34 5.11
C GLN A 177 6.79 -13.22 5.53
N MET A 178 7.58 -12.67 4.61
CA MET A 178 8.43 -11.50 4.86
C MET A 178 7.61 -10.27 5.25
N THR A 179 6.51 -9.99 4.54
CA THR A 179 5.60 -8.87 4.83
C THR A 179 4.96 -9.02 6.21
N VAL A 180 4.53 -10.22 6.60
CA VAL A 180 3.97 -10.48 7.93
C VAL A 180 5.00 -10.25 9.02
N LEU A 181 6.25 -10.70 8.83
CA LEU A 181 7.33 -10.46 9.78
C LEU A 181 7.64 -8.97 9.90
N TYR A 182 7.72 -8.26 8.77
CA TYR A 182 7.92 -6.81 8.74
C TYR A 182 6.79 -6.06 9.46
N ASN A 183 5.54 -6.34 9.13
CA ASN A 183 4.39 -5.64 9.74
C ASN A 183 4.24 -5.93 11.25
N ARG A 184 4.71 -7.08 11.73
CA ARG A 184 4.62 -7.44 13.13
C ARG A 184 5.73 -6.82 13.98
N TYR A 185 6.91 -6.66 13.42
CA TYR A 185 8.12 -6.34 14.18
C TYR A 185 8.83 -5.06 13.72
N GLY A 186 8.36 -4.44 12.64
CA GLY A 186 8.94 -3.24 12.05
C GLY A 186 10.43 -3.42 11.75
N ASN A 187 11.18 -2.36 12.03
CA ASN A 187 12.64 -2.41 12.03
C ASN A 187 13.11 -3.13 13.30
N VAL A 188 13.86 -4.22 13.12
CA VAL A 188 14.12 -5.19 14.20
C VAL A 188 15.02 -4.59 15.28
N ARG A 189 14.44 -4.37 16.47
CA ARG A 189 15.18 -4.05 17.71
C ARG A 189 15.33 -5.27 18.64
N GLU A 190 14.81 -6.44 18.21
CA GLU A 190 14.87 -7.68 18.98
C GLU A 190 15.57 -8.82 18.21
N LYS A 191 16.64 -9.36 18.79
CA LYS A 191 17.46 -10.45 18.23
C LYS A 191 16.65 -11.68 17.79
N LYS A 192 15.56 -12.01 18.49
CA LYS A 192 14.70 -13.17 18.19
C LYS A 192 14.07 -13.09 16.79
N TYR A 193 13.71 -11.89 16.32
CA TYR A 193 13.05 -11.72 15.03
C TYR A 193 14.04 -11.79 13.88
N LEU A 194 15.26 -11.30 14.07
CA LEU A 194 16.35 -11.47 13.11
C LEU A 194 16.59 -12.96 12.81
N GLN A 195 16.60 -13.80 13.84
CA GLN A 195 16.74 -15.24 13.68
C GLN A 195 15.57 -15.88 12.91
N GLN A 196 14.34 -15.39 13.10
CA GLN A 196 13.17 -15.88 12.35
C GLN A 196 13.29 -15.52 10.86
N LEU A 197 13.74 -14.30 10.55
CA LEU A 197 13.97 -13.84 9.17
C LEU A 197 15.07 -14.66 8.50
N GLU A 198 16.20 -14.88 9.17
CA GLU A 198 17.30 -15.66 8.62
C GLU A 198 16.91 -17.11 8.36
N LYS A 199 16.15 -17.74 9.28
CA LYS A 199 15.57 -19.07 9.05
C LYS A 199 14.62 -19.09 7.85
N LEU A 200 13.81 -18.05 7.67
CA LEU A 200 12.88 -17.95 6.54
C LEU A 200 13.62 -17.87 5.20
N VAL A 201 14.66 -17.04 5.11
CA VAL A 201 15.51 -16.94 3.92
C VAL A 201 16.21 -18.27 3.65
N GLN A 202 16.84 -18.87 4.67
CA GLN A 202 17.55 -20.13 4.53
C GLN A 202 16.64 -21.28 4.08
N LYS A 203 15.42 -21.37 4.62
CA LYS A 203 14.40 -22.35 4.22
C LYS A 203 14.02 -22.22 2.74
N ASN A 204 14.04 -21.01 2.20
CA ASN A 204 13.62 -20.75 0.82
C ASN A 204 14.78 -20.65 -0.18
N ARG A 205 16.04 -20.76 0.27
CA ARG A 205 17.25 -20.47 -0.53
C ARG A 205 17.25 -21.09 -1.94
N SER A 206 16.88 -22.36 -2.08
CA SER A 206 16.85 -23.05 -3.39
C SER A 206 15.83 -22.47 -4.37
N ASN A 207 14.77 -21.83 -3.88
CA ASN A 207 13.76 -21.15 -4.70
C ASN A 207 14.12 -19.67 -4.96
N LEU A 208 15.17 -19.15 -4.32
CA LEU A 208 15.59 -17.74 -4.33
C LEU A 208 16.81 -17.49 -5.24
N GLU A 209 17.02 -18.33 -6.25
CA GLU A 209 18.06 -18.10 -7.25
C GLU A 209 17.49 -17.32 -8.43
N GLU A 210 18.19 -16.28 -8.89
CA GLU A 210 17.74 -15.42 -10.01
C GLU A 210 17.44 -16.24 -11.28
N LYS A 211 18.12 -17.38 -11.49
CA LYS A 211 17.88 -18.30 -12.61
C LYS A 211 16.47 -18.93 -12.61
N ASN A 212 15.75 -18.85 -11.49
CA ASN A 212 14.39 -19.37 -11.34
C ASN A 212 13.31 -18.28 -11.50
N LEU A 213 13.69 -17.06 -11.92
CA LEU A 213 12.80 -15.93 -12.11
C LEU A 213 12.36 -15.83 -13.58
N PHE A 214 11.21 -16.43 -13.88
CA PHE A 214 10.74 -16.62 -15.26
C PHE A 214 9.62 -15.66 -15.71
N SER A 215 9.15 -14.80 -14.80
CA SER A 215 7.90 -14.05 -14.96
C SER A 215 7.96 -12.72 -14.21
N PHE A 216 7.24 -11.71 -14.68
CA PHE A 216 7.11 -10.42 -14.02
C PHE A 216 6.69 -10.58 -12.57
N LYS A 217 5.62 -11.37 -12.30
CA LYS A 217 5.10 -11.56 -10.94
C LYS A 217 6.11 -12.23 -10.01
N SER A 218 6.86 -13.22 -10.49
CA SER A 218 7.89 -13.89 -9.68
C SER A 218 9.05 -12.97 -9.38
N THR A 219 9.54 -12.24 -10.39
CA THR A 219 10.68 -11.32 -10.26
C THR A 219 10.35 -10.17 -9.33
N LEU A 220 9.16 -9.58 -9.45
CA LEU A 220 8.68 -8.54 -8.56
C LEU A 220 8.67 -9.00 -7.10
N ARG A 221 8.03 -10.15 -6.82
CA ARG A 221 7.90 -10.69 -5.45
C ARG A 221 9.25 -11.06 -4.84
N PHE A 222 10.15 -11.58 -5.66
CA PHE A 222 11.52 -11.89 -5.24
C PHE A 222 12.24 -10.63 -4.77
N HIS A 223 12.33 -9.60 -5.61
CA HIS A 223 13.01 -8.37 -5.23
C HIS A 223 12.30 -7.65 -4.08
N ALA A 224 10.97 -7.63 -4.05
CA ALA A 224 10.21 -7.02 -2.95
C ALA A 224 10.48 -7.71 -1.60
N ALA A 225 10.60 -9.05 -1.59
CA ALA A 225 10.91 -9.79 -0.38
C ALA A 225 12.34 -9.52 0.13
N PHE A 226 13.31 -9.41 -0.79
CA PHE A 226 14.70 -9.10 -0.44
C PHE A 226 14.90 -7.63 -0.06
N LEU A 227 14.14 -6.71 -0.66
CA LEU A 227 14.05 -5.32 -0.22
C LEU A 227 13.66 -5.28 1.26
N LEU A 228 12.56 -5.94 1.64
CA LEU A 228 12.13 -6.01 3.04
C LEU A 228 13.19 -6.68 3.93
N TYR A 229 13.82 -7.76 3.46
CA TYR A 229 14.87 -8.46 4.22
C TYR A 229 16.05 -7.55 4.56
N PHE A 230 16.59 -6.84 3.57
CA PHE A 230 17.74 -5.97 3.77
C PHE A 230 17.37 -4.70 4.53
N HIS A 231 16.18 -4.15 4.29
CA HIS A 231 15.66 -3.02 5.04
C HIS A 231 15.56 -3.34 6.54
N VAL A 232 15.00 -4.50 6.89
CA VAL A 232 14.90 -4.92 8.30
C VAL A 232 16.25 -5.16 8.96
N LYS A 233 17.26 -5.58 8.20
CA LYS A 233 18.65 -5.68 8.68
C LYS A 233 19.36 -4.32 8.77
N GLY A 234 18.69 -3.23 8.39
CA GLY A 234 19.24 -1.89 8.31
C GLY A 234 20.39 -1.80 7.29
N ASN A 235 20.33 -2.59 6.21
CA ASN A 235 21.24 -2.50 5.07
C ASN A 235 20.50 -1.81 3.92
N HIS A 236 20.39 -0.48 4.03
CA HIS A 236 19.60 0.33 3.10
C HIS A 236 20.18 0.29 1.68
N LEU A 237 21.51 0.19 1.51
CA LEU A 237 22.15 0.05 0.19
C LEU A 237 21.65 -1.20 -0.57
N LYS A 238 21.67 -2.37 0.06
CA LYS A 238 21.15 -3.59 -0.59
C LYS A 238 19.64 -3.55 -0.78
N ALA A 239 18.91 -2.97 0.17
CA ALA A 239 17.46 -2.75 -0.02
C ALA A 239 17.19 -1.87 -1.24
N TYR A 240 18.01 -0.83 -1.42
CA TYR A 240 17.93 0.10 -2.54
C TYR A 240 18.24 -0.60 -3.87
N ASP A 241 19.26 -1.44 -3.94
CA ASP A 241 19.57 -2.21 -5.15
C ASP A 241 18.41 -3.12 -5.59
N HIS A 242 17.76 -3.80 -4.64
CA HIS A 242 16.57 -4.60 -4.94
C HIS A 242 15.38 -3.73 -5.37
N SER A 243 15.22 -2.54 -4.80
CA SER A 243 14.17 -1.60 -5.17
C SER A 243 14.35 -1.06 -6.60
N LYS A 244 15.58 -0.73 -7.02
CA LYS A 244 15.90 -0.33 -8.40
C LYS A 244 15.54 -1.41 -9.41
N LYS A 245 15.88 -2.68 -9.12
CA LYS A 245 15.49 -3.82 -9.97
C LYS A 245 13.96 -3.93 -10.15
N ILE A 246 13.17 -3.56 -9.14
CA ILE A 246 11.71 -3.48 -9.26
C ILE A 246 11.29 -2.37 -10.22
N ILE A 247 11.84 -1.16 -10.06
CA ILE A 247 11.50 -0.02 -10.93
C ILE A 247 11.88 -0.32 -12.39
N GLU A 248 13.07 -0.88 -12.64
CA GLU A 248 13.48 -1.31 -13.97
C GLU A 248 12.53 -2.36 -14.58
N LEU A 249 12.04 -3.30 -13.77
CA LEU A 249 11.10 -4.33 -14.20
C LEU A 249 9.77 -3.71 -14.66
N PHE A 250 9.26 -2.71 -13.94
CA PHE A 250 8.08 -1.95 -14.34
C PHE A 250 8.32 -1.13 -15.60
N GLN A 251 9.46 -0.43 -15.71
CA GLN A 251 9.82 0.38 -16.89
C GLN A 251 9.92 -0.47 -18.16
N LYS A 252 10.43 -1.70 -18.05
CA LYS A 252 10.44 -2.70 -19.15
C LYS A 252 9.05 -3.24 -19.49
N SER A 253 8.03 -2.97 -18.66
CA SER A 253 6.67 -3.50 -18.80
C SER A 253 5.58 -2.41 -18.71
N PRO A 254 5.52 -1.40 -19.61
CA PRO A 254 4.61 -0.25 -19.48
C PRO A 254 3.11 -0.61 -19.43
N HIS A 255 2.72 -1.73 -20.05
CA HIS A 255 1.34 -2.22 -19.99
C HIS A 255 0.93 -2.62 -18.57
N VAL A 256 1.86 -3.17 -17.77
CA VAL A 256 1.62 -3.53 -16.37
C VAL A 256 1.46 -2.30 -15.51
N ILE A 257 2.22 -1.23 -15.78
CA ILE A 257 2.05 0.06 -15.09
C ILE A 257 0.62 0.58 -15.30
N LYS A 258 0.13 0.62 -16.54
CA LYS A 258 -1.24 1.11 -16.85
C LYS A 258 -2.33 0.27 -16.17
N GLN A 259 -2.13 -1.04 -16.04
CA GLN A 259 -3.08 -1.93 -15.39
C GLN A 259 -3.03 -1.84 -13.87
N ASN A 260 -1.86 -1.55 -13.31
CA ASN A 260 -1.63 -1.60 -11.87
C ASN A 260 -0.83 -0.38 -11.38
N ILE A 261 -1.37 0.82 -11.66
CA ILE A 261 -0.76 2.11 -11.30
C ILE A 261 -0.46 2.18 -9.80
N ASN A 262 -1.39 1.71 -8.96
CA ASN A 262 -1.21 1.76 -7.50
C ASN A 262 -0.01 0.93 -7.02
N SER A 263 0.18 -0.28 -7.57
CA SER A 263 1.36 -1.09 -7.23
C SER A 263 2.66 -0.43 -7.70
N TYR A 264 2.65 0.18 -8.89
CA TYR A 264 3.81 0.93 -9.36
C TYR A 264 4.12 2.13 -8.45
N LEU A 265 3.12 2.92 -8.07
CA LEU A 265 3.25 4.04 -7.14
C LEU A 265 3.76 3.60 -5.77
N GLU A 266 3.31 2.45 -5.26
CA GLU A 266 3.78 1.90 -3.98
C GLU A 266 5.27 1.52 -4.05
N HIS A 267 5.70 0.84 -5.12
CA HIS A 267 7.10 0.48 -5.29
C HIS A 267 8.00 1.70 -5.54
N LEU A 268 7.53 2.67 -6.32
CA LEU A 268 8.24 3.92 -6.54
C LEU A 268 8.35 4.73 -5.25
N HIS A 269 7.27 4.78 -4.47
CA HIS A 269 7.26 5.40 -3.14
C HIS A 269 8.33 4.80 -2.22
N ASN A 270 8.34 3.48 -2.09
CA ASN A 270 9.28 2.78 -1.20
C ASN A 270 10.73 2.94 -1.69
N THR A 271 10.96 2.92 -3.01
CA THR A 271 12.29 3.12 -3.60
C THR A 271 12.85 4.50 -3.26
N ILE A 272 12.05 5.55 -3.45
CA ILE A 272 12.45 6.93 -3.16
C ILE A 272 12.69 7.13 -1.66
N LEU A 273 11.82 6.58 -0.80
CA LEU A 273 12.00 6.65 0.64
C LEU A 273 13.33 6.02 1.08
N ILE A 274 13.65 4.82 0.57
CA ILE A 274 14.93 4.14 0.84
C ILE A 274 16.11 4.93 0.28
N ALA A 275 15.96 5.59 -0.87
CA ALA A 275 16.99 6.47 -1.42
C ALA A 275 17.31 7.62 -0.46
N PHE A 276 16.27 8.27 0.09
CA PHE A 276 16.41 9.34 1.07
C PHE A 276 17.02 8.86 2.39
N GLU A 277 16.59 7.71 2.92
CA GLU A 277 17.20 7.07 4.10
C GLU A 277 18.68 6.71 3.86
N SER A 278 19.02 6.29 2.64
CA SER A 278 20.39 6.02 2.20
C SER A 278 21.17 7.28 1.83
N LYS A 279 20.59 8.46 2.05
CA LYS A 279 21.15 9.78 1.73
C LYS A 279 21.48 10.00 0.24
N SER A 280 20.93 9.17 -0.64
CA SER A 280 21.02 9.27 -2.10
C SER A 280 19.95 10.25 -2.62
N TYR A 281 19.98 11.49 -2.14
CA TYR A 281 18.90 12.46 -2.31
C TYR A 281 18.66 12.85 -3.77
N ASP A 282 19.72 13.01 -4.56
CA ASP A 282 19.60 13.48 -5.94
C ASP A 282 18.96 12.39 -6.83
N GLU A 283 19.35 11.13 -6.65
CA GLU A 283 18.73 10.00 -7.35
C GLU A 283 17.26 9.83 -6.92
N GLY A 284 16.97 9.92 -5.62
CA GLY A 284 15.61 9.90 -5.10
C GLY A 284 14.75 11.04 -5.64
N PHE A 285 15.31 12.24 -5.81
CA PHE A 285 14.60 13.40 -6.36
C PHE A 285 14.30 13.22 -7.86
N LEU A 286 15.23 12.65 -8.64
CA LEU A 286 14.96 12.31 -10.05
C LEU A 286 13.80 11.31 -10.18
N LEU A 287 13.74 10.30 -9.31
CA LEU A 287 12.61 9.37 -9.25
C LEU A 287 11.30 10.04 -8.79
N LEU A 288 11.38 11.03 -7.90
CA LEU A 288 10.23 11.84 -7.48
C LEU A 288 9.66 12.66 -8.64
N GLU A 289 10.52 13.24 -9.49
CA GLU A 289 10.08 13.92 -10.71
C GLU A 289 9.43 12.94 -11.69
N GLN A 290 9.97 11.72 -11.84
CA GLN A 290 9.30 10.66 -12.63
C GLN A 290 7.92 10.30 -12.04
N MET A 291 7.76 10.28 -10.71
CA MET A 291 6.47 10.04 -10.06
C MET A 291 5.44 11.11 -10.43
N LYS A 292 5.86 12.35 -10.65
CA LYS A 292 4.97 13.45 -11.03
C LYS A 292 4.25 13.17 -12.35
N GLU A 293 4.95 12.59 -13.33
CA GLU A 293 4.38 12.20 -14.64
C GLU A 293 3.31 11.09 -14.51
N VAL A 294 3.36 10.29 -13.43
CA VAL A 294 2.35 9.23 -13.18
C VAL A 294 0.96 9.82 -12.91
N SER A 295 0.88 11.10 -12.51
CA SER A 295 -0.40 11.79 -12.31
C SER A 295 -1.26 11.81 -13.59
N ASP A 296 -0.64 11.93 -14.77
CA ASP A 296 -1.33 12.04 -16.05
C ASP A 296 -2.05 10.75 -16.46
N ILE A 297 -1.55 9.60 -15.98
CA ILE A 297 -2.16 8.30 -16.24
C ILE A 297 -3.12 7.83 -15.14
N ALA A 298 -3.17 8.51 -13.99
CA ALA A 298 -4.08 8.22 -12.89
C ALA A 298 -5.52 8.68 -13.20
N LYS A 299 -6.41 7.72 -13.47
CA LYS A 299 -7.78 8.01 -13.96
C LYS A 299 -8.82 7.95 -12.85
N THR A 300 -8.71 6.98 -11.94
CA THR A 300 -9.71 6.78 -10.89
C THR A 300 -9.44 7.69 -9.69
N ARG A 301 -10.48 8.00 -8.91
CA ARG A 301 -10.35 8.79 -7.68
C ARG A 301 -9.35 8.15 -6.69
N LEU A 302 -9.37 6.82 -6.58
CA LEU A 302 -8.42 6.07 -5.76
C LEU A 302 -6.97 6.21 -6.26
N GLN A 303 -6.75 6.10 -7.57
CA GLN A 303 -5.42 6.28 -8.16
C GLN A 303 -4.87 7.69 -7.92
N LYS A 304 -5.72 8.72 -8.07
CA LYS A 304 -5.35 10.11 -7.79
C LYS A 304 -5.01 10.33 -6.32
N ALA A 305 -5.82 9.78 -5.40
CA ALA A 305 -5.53 9.85 -3.97
C ALA A 305 -4.23 9.12 -3.58
N THR A 306 -3.95 7.97 -4.21
CA THR A 306 -2.72 7.21 -4.00
C THR A 306 -1.50 8.00 -4.51
N TRP A 307 -1.62 8.60 -5.70
CA TRP A 307 -0.57 9.48 -6.23
C TRP A 307 -0.34 10.70 -5.33
N PHE A 308 -1.41 11.38 -4.92
CA PHE A 308 -1.36 12.54 -4.02
C PHE A 308 -0.58 12.22 -2.76
N TYR A 309 -0.96 11.13 -2.07
CA TYR A 309 -0.27 10.68 -0.87
C TYR A 309 1.22 10.40 -1.16
N SER A 310 1.49 9.55 -2.16
CA SER A 310 2.86 9.13 -2.45
C SER A 310 3.77 10.32 -2.79
N TYR A 311 3.30 11.23 -3.64
CA TYR A 311 4.08 12.39 -4.08
C TYR A 311 4.34 13.37 -2.93
N TYR A 312 3.29 13.84 -2.24
CA TYR A 312 3.47 14.84 -1.19
C TYR A 312 4.16 14.28 0.05
N HIS A 313 3.97 13.01 0.39
CA HIS A 313 4.71 12.39 1.48
C HIS A 313 6.22 12.44 1.22
N LEU A 314 6.64 12.02 0.02
CA LEU A 314 8.04 12.01 -0.38
C LEU A 314 8.61 13.41 -0.59
N LEU A 315 7.85 14.33 -1.18
CA LEU A 315 8.28 15.71 -1.37
C LEU A 315 8.54 16.42 -0.03
N LEU A 316 7.64 16.27 0.93
CA LEU A 316 7.84 16.81 2.28
C LEU A 316 9.05 16.15 2.96
N ASN A 317 9.18 14.82 2.84
CA ASN A 317 10.30 14.09 3.40
C ASN A 317 11.65 14.54 2.81
N TYR A 318 11.71 14.77 1.49
CA TYR A 318 12.87 15.37 0.83
C TYR A 318 13.24 16.72 1.44
N TYR A 319 12.27 17.63 1.60
CA TYR A 319 12.53 18.93 2.19
C TYR A 319 13.01 18.84 3.64
N VAL A 320 12.41 17.94 4.45
CA VAL A 320 12.85 17.68 5.83
C VAL A 320 14.31 17.23 5.85
N HIS A 321 14.69 16.21 5.06
CA HIS A 321 16.05 15.67 5.07
C HIS A 321 17.10 16.64 4.51
N ARG A 322 16.71 17.55 3.61
CA ARG A 322 17.59 18.56 3.03
C ARG A 322 17.65 19.87 3.82
N GLY A 323 16.81 20.02 4.85
CA GLY A 323 16.68 21.26 5.62
C GLY A 323 16.03 22.41 4.82
N TYR A 324 15.30 22.10 3.75
CA TYR A 324 14.63 23.06 2.86
C TYR A 324 13.22 23.42 3.37
N PHE A 325 13.16 23.84 4.63
CA PHE A 325 11.91 24.09 5.34
C PHE A 325 11.14 25.29 4.78
N THR A 326 11.83 26.34 4.37
CA THR A 326 11.23 27.55 3.78
C THR A 326 10.63 27.24 2.41
N GLU A 327 11.33 26.45 1.59
CA GLU A 327 10.88 26.00 0.28
C GLU A 327 9.64 25.09 0.42
N ALA A 328 9.61 24.21 1.44
CA ALA A 328 8.43 23.41 1.76
C ALA A 328 7.22 24.27 2.13
N MET A 329 7.42 25.36 2.89
CA MET A 329 6.35 26.27 3.26
C MET A 329 5.69 26.94 2.06
N ALA A 330 6.43 27.19 0.96
CA ALA A 330 5.87 27.70 -0.28
C ALA A 330 4.91 26.71 -0.96
N GLN A 331 5.10 25.39 -0.76
CA GLN A 331 4.23 24.34 -1.31
C GLN A 331 2.97 24.10 -0.47
N MET A 332 2.95 24.56 0.79
CA MET A 332 1.90 24.25 1.77
C MET A 332 0.48 24.66 1.32
N PRO A 333 0.25 25.83 0.68
CA PRO A 333 -1.10 26.20 0.22
C PRO A 333 -1.69 25.24 -0.82
N SER A 334 -0.86 24.74 -1.75
CA SER A 334 -1.30 23.75 -2.75
C SER A 334 -1.61 22.41 -2.08
N LEU A 335 -0.70 21.98 -1.20
CA LEU A 335 -0.86 20.75 -0.43
C LEU A 335 -2.15 20.78 0.39
N GLU A 336 -2.42 21.83 1.16
CA GLU A 336 -3.60 21.94 2.01
C GLU A 336 -4.91 21.89 1.19
N LYS A 337 -4.90 22.44 -0.03
CA LYS A 337 -6.06 22.38 -0.94
C LYS A 337 -6.32 20.96 -1.41
N GLU A 338 -5.30 20.27 -1.92
CA GLU A 338 -5.44 18.89 -2.40
C GLU A 338 -5.68 17.90 -1.25
N LEU A 339 -5.11 18.15 -0.08
CA LEU A 339 -5.35 17.35 1.13
C LEU A 339 -6.84 17.33 1.47
N LYS A 340 -7.54 18.47 1.42
CA LYS A 340 -9.00 18.52 1.63
C LYS A 340 -9.78 17.71 0.59
N GLU A 341 -9.25 17.54 -0.62
CA GLU A 341 -9.91 16.79 -1.68
C GLU A 341 -9.79 15.27 -1.49
N PHE A 342 -8.64 14.79 -1.01
CA PHE A 342 -8.28 13.36 -0.97
C PHE A 342 -8.19 12.74 0.43
N ILE A 343 -8.38 13.51 1.50
CA ILE A 343 -8.18 13.03 2.87
C ILE A 343 -9.07 11.84 3.23
N ASP A 344 -10.28 11.76 2.67
CA ASP A 344 -11.23 10.69 2.96
C ASP A 344 -10.83 9.35 2.35
N GLU A 345 -10.02 9.37 1.29
CA GLU A 345 -9.47 8.17 0.66
C GLU A 345 -8.22 7.63 1.38
N LEU A 346 -7.60 8.44 2.24
CA LEU A 346 -6.37 8.04 2.95
C LEU A 346 -6.69 7.21 4.20
N ASN A 347 -5.86 6.18 4.43
CA ASN A 347 -5.90 5.43 5.68
C ASN A 347 -5.17 6.17 6.82
N ASN A 348 -5.35 5.72 8.07
CA ASN A 348 -4.75 6.39 9.23
C ASN A 348 -3.23 6.49 9.17
N ILE A 349 -2.53 5.46 8.66
CA ILE A 349 -1.06 5.45 8.58
C ILE A 349 -0.58 6.52 7.60
N GLN A 350 -1.25 6.64 6.45
CA GLN A 350 -0.96 7.66 5.44
C GLN A 350 -1.20 9.08 6.00
N LYS A 351 -2.29 9.27 6.74
CA LYS A 351 -2.59 10.55 7.41
C LYS A 351 -1.52 10.91 8.44
N ILE A 352 -1.14 9.94 9.30
CA ILE A 352 -0.10 10.12 10.31
C ILE A 352 1.20 10.56 9.64
N ALA A 353 1.66 9.86 8.61
CA ALA A 353 2.92 10.17 7.93
C ALA A 353 2.94 11.57 7.31
N LEU A 354 1.87 11.96 6.59
CA LEU A 354 1.74 13.31 6.04
C LEU A 354 1.72 14.37 7.12
N TYR A 355 0.86 14.22 8.14
CA TYR A 355 0.71 15.22 9.20
C TYR A 355 1.98 15.36 10.04
N TYR A 356 2.71 14.25 10.24
CA TYR A 356 3.99 14.24 10.92
C TYR A 356 5.04 15.06 10.14
N ASN A 357 5.15 14.85 8.83
CA ASN A 357 6.05 15.64 7.99
C ASN A 357 5.63 17.13 7.93
N ILE A 358 4.33 17.44 7.86
CA ILE A 358 3.85 18.82 7.94
C ILE A 358 4.26 19.46 9.28
N ALA A 359 4.09 18.74 10.40
CA ALA A 359 4.50 19.21 11.71
C ALA A 359 6.02 19.47 11.81
N LEU A 360 6.84 18.60 11.19
CA LEU A 360 8.28 18.78 11.05
C LEU A 360 8.63 20.02 10.23
N ILE A 361 7.91 20.28 9.13
CA ILE A 361 8.14 21.49 8.33
C ILE A 361 7.89 22.76 9.14
N TYR A 362 6.75 22.83 9.85
CA TYR A 362 6.48 23.96 10.75
C TYR A 362 7.51 24.08 11.88
N PHE A 363 8.00 22.94 12.39
CA PHE A 363 9.02 22.92 13.45
C PHE A 363 10.34 23.49 12.94
N GLY A 364 10.79 23.07 11.76
CA GLY A 364 12.00 23.59 11.12
C GLY A 364 11.91 25.08 10.80
N CYS A 365 10.72 25.60 10.52
CA CYS A 365 10.48 27.04 10.37
C CYS A 365 10.36 27.81 11.70
N GLY A 366 10.50 27.15 12.85
CA GLY A 366 10.31 27.75 14.17
C GLY A 366 8.85 28.04 14.56
N ASN A 367 7.87 27.57 13.77
CA ASN A 367 6.45 27.77 14.05
C ASN A 367 5.89 26.68 14.98
N ILE A 368 6.31 26.71 16.24
CA ILE A 368 6.00 25.66 17.21
C ILE A 368 4.49 25.55 17.49
N ARG A 369 3.75 26.67 17.44
CA ARG A 369 2.28 26.67 17.59
C ARG A 369 1.60 25.80 16.52
N ARG A 370 2.01 25.93 15.25
CA ARG A 370 1.47 25.10 14.16
C ARG A 370 1.95 23.67 14.26
N THR A 371 3.20 23.42 14.65
CA THR A 371 3.70 22.07 14.96
C THR A 371 2.80 21.36 15.96
N LEU A 372 2.56 21.98 17.13
CA LEU A 372 1.71 21.39 18.17
C LEU A 372 0.27 21.18 17.70
N SER A 373 -0.26 22.07 16.85
CA SER A 373 -1.61 21.91 16.28
C SER A 373 -1.73 20.62 15.46
N TRP A 374 -0.77 20.36 14.58
CA TRP A 374 -0.72 19.14 13.78
C TRP A 374 -0.47 17.88 14.63
N LEU A 375 0.45 17.95 15.60
CA LEU A 375 0.71 16.83 16.49
C LEU A 375 -0.53 16.48 17.34
N ASN A 376 -1.32 17.47 17.74
CA ASN A 376 -2.58 17.24 18.47
C ASN A 376 -3.64 16.58 17.59
N ILE A 377 -3.75 16.95 16.31
CA ILE A 377 -4.64 16.25 15.36
C ILE A 377 -4.27 14.76 15.31
N ILE A 378 -2.97 14.46 15.14
CA ILE A 378 -2.50 13.06 15.09
C ILE A 378 -2.87 12.31 16.37
N ARG A 379 -2.60 12.89 17.55
CA ARG A 379 -2.80 12.23 18.85
C ARG A 379 -4.27 12.04 19.22
N ASN A 380 -5.14 12.95 18.81
CA ASN A 380 -6.54 12.96 19.25
C ASN A 380 -7.48 12.24 18.28
N GLU A 381 -7.16 12.25 16.98
CA GLU A 381 -8.08 11.80 15.93
C GLU A 381 -7.63 10.52 15.23
N LEU A 382 -6.34 10.17 15.28
CA LEU A 382 -5.78 9.04 14.53
C LEU A 382 -5.38 7.88 15.45
N PHE A 383 -5.51 6.67 14.91
CA PHE A 383 -5.19 5.42 15.63
C PHE A 383 -3.99 4.70 15.02
N PHE A 384 -3.06 4.31 15.88
CA PHE A 384 -1.91 3.47 15.54
C PHE A 384 -2.32 1.99 15.60
N VAL A 385 -2.58 1.38 14.44
CA VAL A 385 -3.05 -0.01 14.37
C VAL A 385 -1.90 -1.02 14.57
N THR A 386 -0.74 -0.78 13.94
CA THR A 386 0.36 -1.77 13.86
C THR A 386 1.78 -1.22 13.99
N HIS A 387 1.98 0.10 14.18
CA HIS A 387 3.32 0.74 14.15
C HIS A 387 3.67 1.43 15.48
N PRO A 388 4.07 0.66 16.51
CA PRO A 388 4.43 1.23 17.81
C PRO A 388 5.68 2.10 17.77
N GLU A 389 6.60 1.91 16.80
CA GLU A 389 7.75 2.79 16.56
C GLU A 389 7.29 4.21 16.19
N MET A 390 6.33 4.35 15.26
CA MET A 390 5.79 5.66 14.87
C MET A 390 5.11 6.37 16.03
N GLU A 391 4.33 5.63 16.85
CA GLU A 391 3.66 6.19 18.03
C GLU A 391 4.67 6.66 19.08
N CYS A 392 5.78 5.91 19.27
CA CYS A 392 6.89 6.29 20.14
C CYS A 392 7.57 7.57 19.64
N SER A 393 7.94 7.60 18.36
CA SER A 393 8.57 8.77 17.74
C SER A 393 7.69 10.02 17.84
N LEU A 394 6.40 9.90 17.54
CA LEU A 394 5.45 11.01 17.70
C LEU A 394 5.45 11.55 19.12
N SER A 395 5.49 10.67 20.12
CA SER A 395 5.50 11.07 21.53
C SER A 395 6.77 11.82 21.91
N ILE A 396 7.92 11.41 21.37
CA ILE A 396 9.21 12.10 21.56
C ILE A 396 9.17 13.47 20.87
N PHE A 397 8.70 13.53 19.62
CA PHE A 397 8.60 14.78 18.89
C PHE A 397 7.63 15.76 19.60
N TYR A 398 6.54 15.25 20.16
CA TYR A 398 5.62 16.04 20.97
C TYR A 398 6.27 16.60 22.24
N LEU A 399 7.09 15.81 22.94
CA LEU A 399 7.87 16.28 24.10
C LEU A 399 8.83 17.40 23.71
N ILE A 400 9.56 17.22 22.60
CA ILE A 400 10.49 18.22 22.08
C ILE A 400 9.74 19.50 21.70
N ALA A 401 8.61 19.41 20.99
CA ALA A 401 7.83 20.58 20.60
C ALA A 401 7.28 21.36 21.82
N HIS A 402 6.91 20.68 22.92
CA HIS A 402 6.53 21.36 24.16
C HIS A 402 7.72 22.00 24.86
N TYR A 403 8.89 21.36 24.84
CA TYR A 403 10.12 21.97 25.34
C TYR A 403 10.47 23.25 24.56
N GLU A 404 10.36 23.23 23.22
CA GLU A 404 10.57 24.42 22.37
C GLU A 404 9.55 25.54 22.59
N SER A 405 8.36 25.21 23.11
CA SER A 405 7.31 26.20 23.40
C SER A 405 7.49 26.88 24.77
N ASP A 406 8.55 26.56 25.50
CA ASP A 406 8.77 26.98 26.90
C ASP A 406 7.63 26.53 27.85
N HIS A 407 6.88 25.49 27.48
CA HIS A 407 5.84 24.88 28.33
C HIS A 407 6.45 23.92 29.35
N THR A 408 7.46 24.38 30.09
CA THR A 408 8.26 23.55 31.00
C THR A 408 7.42 22.91 32.11
N ASP A 409 6.36 23.59 32.56
CA ASP A 409 5.41 23.08 33.57
C ASP A 409 4.66 21.81 33.13
N LEU A 410 4.43 21.64 31.82
CA LEU A 410 3.72 20.48 31.27
C LEU A 410 4.63 19.26 31.11
N LEU A 411 5.96 19.47 30.96
CA LEU A 411 6.91 18.41 30.65
C LEU A 411 6.91 17.27 31.67
N PRO A 412 6.94 17.48 33.00
CA PRO A 412 6.93 16.38 33.97
C PRO A 412 5.74 15.43 33.80
N ASN A 413 4.56 15.98 33.53
CA ASN A 413 3.34 15.20 33.31
C ASN A 413 3.40 14.45 31.97
N LEU A 414 3.85 15.10 30.90
CA LEU A 414 4.00 14.47 29.58
C LEU A 414 5.02 13.33 29.60
N ILE A 415 6.15 13.49 30.28
CA ILE A 415 7.18 12.44 30.44
C ILE A 415 6.61 11.24 31.21
N LYS A 416 5.81 11.48 32.27
CA LYS A 416 5.15 10.40 33.02
C LYS A 416 4.17 9.62 32.15
N LEU A 417 3.40 10.32 31.31
CA LEU A 417 2.49 9.70 30.35
C LEU A 417 3.25 8.87 29.31
N PHE A 418 4.34 9.41 28.77
CA PHE A 418 5.20 8.74 27.81
C PHE A 418 5.86 7.47 28.39
N TYR A 419 6.42 7.55 29.60
CA TYR A 419 6.97 6.39 30.29
C TYR A 419 5.91 5.28 30.48
N ARG A 420 4.72 5.64 30.99
CA ARG A 420 3.62 4.68 31.19
C ARG A 420 3.19 4.03 29.86
N PHE A 421 3.15 4.80 28.78
CA PHE A 421 2.87 4.31 27.44
C PHE A 421 3.91 3.25 27.01
N LEU A 422 5.20 3.55 27.13
CA LEU A 422 6.28 2.63 26.77
C LEU A 422 6.28 1.37 27.63
N SER A 423 6.05 1.49 28.94
CA SER A 423 5.93 0.35 29.86
C SER A 423 4.78 -0.57 29.44
N LYS A 424 3.60 0.00 29.13
CA LYS A 424 2.43 -0.78 28.69
C LYS A 424 2.71 -1.55 27.40
N LYS A 425 3.48 -0.97 26.48
CA LYS A 425 3.86 -1.61 25.21
C LYS A 425 5.06 -2.56 25.35
N LYS A 426 5.74 -2.60 26.50
CA LYS A 426 7.00 -3.33 26.75
C LYS A 426 8.13 -2.90 25.79
N ARG A 427 8.27 -1.60 25.57
CA ARG A 427 9.20 -1.00 24.57
C ARG A 427 10.15 0.03 25.15
N ILE A 428 10.59 -0.17 26.40
CA ILE A 428 11.62 0.67 27.00
C ILE A 428 12.98 0.09 26.59
N PHE A 429 13.51 0.58 25.47
CA PHE A 429 14.86 0.22 25.00
C PHE A 429 15.86 1.31 25.43
N LYS A 430 17.13 1.22 24.99
CA LYS A 430 18.19 2.13 25.47
C LYS A 430 17.91 3.57 25.03
N TYR A 431 17.51 3.78 23.78
CA TYR A 431 17.20 5.09 23.23
C TYR A 431 16.12 5.83 24.05
N GLU A 432 14.99 5.17 24.29
CA GLU A 432 13.88 5.74 25.08
C GLU A 432 14.29 5.97 26.54
N THR A 433 15.10 5.07 27.11
CA THR A 433 15.60 5.21 28.48
C THR A 433 16.46 6.47 28.63
N LEU A 434 17.35 6.72 27.67
CA LEU A 434 18.19 7.92 27.66
C LEU A 434 17.37 9.20 27.57
N LEU A 435 16.36 9.24 26.68
CA LEU A 435 15.49 10.42 26.56
C LEU A 435 14.70 10.68 27.84
N ILE A 436 14.10 9.64 28.43
CA ILE A 436 13.34 9.78 29.67
C ILE A 436 14.26 10.26 30.80
N GLU A 437 15.47 9.72 30.91
CA GLU A 437 16.46 10.17 31.88
C GLU A 437 16.81 11.65 31.68
N PHE A 438 17.12 12.05 30.44
CA PHE A 438 17.47 13.42 30.11
C PHE A 438 16.36 14.40 30.47
N PHE A 439 15.14 14.15 29.99
CA PHE A 439 14.00 15.04 30.22
C PHE A 439 13.59 15.10 31.69
N ARG A 440 13.75 14.01 32.45
CA ARG A 440 13.31 13.94 33.84
C ARG A 440 14.36 14.45 34.83
N LYS A 441 15.65 14.19 34.57
CA LYS A 441 16.73 14.43 35.52
C LYS A 441 17.66 15.55 35.07
N ASP A 442 18.17 15.47 33.84
CA ASP A 442 19.29 16.30 33.42
C ASP A 442 18.83 17.73 33.12
N LEU A 443 17.70 17.88 32.42
CA LEU A 443 17.07 19.19 32.19
C LEU A 443 16.65 19.86 33.49
N GLY A 444 16.05 19.12 34.44
CA GLY A 444 15.59 19.68 35.71
C GLY A 444 16.72 20.15 36.64
N LYS A 445 17.97 19.73 36.40
CA LYS A 445 19.16 20.14 37.18
C LYS A 445 19.94 21.28 36.53
N ALA A 446 19.61 21.66 35.30
CA ALA A 446 20.31 22.69 34.55
C ALA A 446 19.79 24.09 34.95
N ASP A 447 20.36 24.65 36.01
CA ASP A 447 20.03 25.98 36.54
C ASP A 447 20.73 27.16 35.84
N SER A 448 21.53 26.88 34.80
CA SER A 448 22.30 27.88 34.06
C SER A 448 22.50 27.44 32.62
N GLN A 449 22.67 28.41 31.71
CA GLN A 449 22.88 28.15 30.29
C GLN A 449 24.06 27.20 30.03
N LYS A 450 25.15 27.33 30.81
CA LYS A 450 26.30 26.44 30.71
C LYS A 450 25.97 25.01 31.11
N LYS A 451 25.24 24.80 32.22
CA LYS A 451 24.81 23.45 32.63
C LYS A 451 23.82 22.84 31.63
N LEU A 452 22.96 23.68 31.03
CA LEU A 452 22.01 23.24 30.01
C LEU A 452 22.75 22.75 28.74
N ILE A 453 23.71 23.53 28.24
CA ILE A 453 24.55 23.13 27.10
C ILE A 453 25.31 21.83 27.42
N ASN A 454 25.89 21.71 28.63
CA ASN A 454 26.58 20.48 29.04
C ASN A 454 25.63 19.26 29.09
N ALA A 455 24.38 19.45 29.52
CA ALA A 455 23.38 18.37 29.51
C ALA A 455 23.06 17.91 28.08
N PHE A 456 22.91 18.85 27.14
CA PHE A 456 22.71 18.53 25.72
C PHE A 456 23.92 17.82 25.12
N GLN A 457 25.15 18.26 25.40
CA GLN A 457 26.38 17.61 24.95
C GLN A 457 26.47 16.17 25.47
N SER A 458 26.22 15.97 26.77
CA SER A 458 26.24 14.63 27.36
C SER A 458 25.17 13.70 26.76
N LEU A 459 23.96 14.21 26.48
CA LEU A 459 22.95 13.43 25.79
C LEU A 459 23.40 13.08 24.37
N LYS A 460 23.95 14.05 23.63
CA LYS A 460 24.41 13.85 22.25
C LYS A 460 25.45 12.74 22.16
N GLU A 461 26.50 12.80 22.98
CA GLU A 461 27.57 11.79 22.99
C GLU A 461 27.01 10.37 23.23
N ARG A 462 26.09 10.24 24.19
CA ARG A 462 25.44 8.94 24.50
C ARG A 462 24.54 8.48 23.35
N MET A 463 23.86 9.40 22.66
CA MET A 463 23.00 9.10 21.53
C MET A 463 23.79 8.70 20.29
N GLU A 464 24.93 9.34 20.01
CA GLU A 464 25.81 8.96 18.89
C GLU A 464 26.35 7.53 19.07
N ILE A 465 26.68 7.12 20.30
CA ILE A 465 27.05 5.73 20.60
C ILE A 465 25.89 4.77 20.31
N LEU A 466 24.65 5.14 20.65
CA LEU A 466 23.47 4.32 20.35
C LEU A 466 23.12 4.27 18.87
N ALA A 467 23.47 5.30 18.09
CA ALA A 467 23.23 5.32 16.65
C ALA A 467 24.01 4.22 15.91
N GLU A 468 25.09 3.72 16.50
CA GLU A 468 25.87 2.58 15.98
C GLU A 468 25.37 1.21 16.46
N ASP A 469 24.45 1.16 17.46
CA ASP A 469 23.90 -0.11 17.95
C ASP A 469 22.87 -0.67 16.94
N PRO A 470 23.06 -1.90 16.42
CA PRO A 470 22.16 -2.51 15.43
C PRO A 470 20.70 -2.60 15.85
N PHE A 471 20.41 -2.59 17.16
CA PHE A 471 19.06 -2.67 17.72
C PHE A 471 18.49 -1.30 18.16
N GLU A 472 19.27 -0.22 18.06
CA GLU A 472 18.84 1.12 18.48
C GLU A 472 18.85 2.11 17.31
N LYS A 473 19.73 1.93 16.32
CA LYS A 473 19.91 2.84 15.18
C LYS A 473 18.63 3.24 14.46
N ASN A 474 17.67 2.31 14.33
CA ASN A 474 16.41 2.56 13.62
C ASN A 474 15.49 3.55 14.36
N ALA A 475 15.72 3.81 15.65
CA ALA A 475 14.97 4.82 16.40
C ALA A 475 15.28 6.26 15.93
N PHE A 476 16.43 6.45 15.27
CA PHE A 476 16.89 7.75 14.78
C PHE A 476 16.29 8.14 13.41
N GLU A 477 15.54 7.24 12.75
CA GLU A 477 15.01 7.47 11.40
C GLU A 477 13.86 8.50 11.35
N TYR A 478 13.14 8.69 12.46
CA TYR A 478 11.88 9.45 12.45
C TYR A 478 12.00 10.93 12.86
N PHE A 479 12.92 11.26 13.78
CA PHE A 479 13.19 12.63 14.20
C PHE A 479 14.70 12.80 14.31
N ASP A 480 15.25 13.81 13.63
CA ASP A 480 16.69 14.10 13.65
C ASP A 480 17.10 14.72 15.00
N LEU A 481 17.15 13.86 16.01
CA LEU A 481 17.46 14.22 17.39
C LEU A 481 18.87 14.82 17.49
N ILE A 482 19.83 14.30 16.72
CA ILE A 482 21.22 14.78 16.78
C ILE A 482 21.30 16.21 16.24
N SER A 483 20.64 16.53 15.13
CA SER A 483 20.60 17.90 14.63
C SER A 483 19.84 18.85 15.54
N TRP A 484 18.79 18.37 16.22
CA TRP A 484 18.13 19.16 17.26
C TRP A 484 19.09 19.45 18.44
N LEU A 485 19.82 18.46 18.94
CA LEU A 485 20.81 18.66 20.01
C LEU A 485 21.92 19.63 19.58
N ASP A 486 22.45 19.48 18.38
CA ASP A 486 23.46 20.39 17.82
C ASP A 486 22.94 21.82 17.74
N SER A 487 21.69 22.03 17.34
CA SER A 487 21.07 23.36 17.29
C SER A 487 21.05 24.04 18.66
N LYS A 488 20.83 23.26 19.73
CA LYS A 488 20.85 23.76 21.12
C LYS A 488 22.24 24.03 21.65
N ILE A 489 23.20 23.16 21.32
CA ILE A 489 24.59 23.31 21.74
C ILE A 489 25.24 24.52 21.06
N GLN A 490 24.97 24.72 19.76
CA GLN A 490 25.58 25.77 18.94
C GLN A 490 24.78 27.08 18.94
N ASN A 491 23.59 27.10 19.55
CA ASN A 491 22.66 28.23 19.52
C ASN A 491 22.33 28.69 18.09
N ARG A 492 21.99 27.72 17.22
CA ARG A 492 21.60 27.93 15.82
C ARG A 492 20.19 27.38 15.59
N SER A 493 19.56 27.74 14.48
CA SER A 493 18.26 27.15 14.15
C SER A 493 18.41 25.67 13.77
N PHE A 494 17.38 24.87 14.07
CA PHE A 494 17.32 23.47 13.63
C PHE A 494 17.46 23.34 12.11
N ALA A 495 16.84 24.26 11.36
CA ALA A 495 16.91 24.31 9.91
C ALA A 495 18.33 24.43 9.36
N GLU A 496 19.13 25.35 9.91
CA GLU A 496 20.52 25.56 9.49
C GLU A 496 21.38 24.32 9.72
N VAL A 497 21.23 23.68 10.88
CA VAL A 497 22.02 22.48 11.23
C VAL A 497 21.68 21.30 10.30
N VAL A 498 20.39 21.05 10.05
CA VAL A 498 19.96 19.99 9.14
C VAL A 498 20.49 20.24 7.72
N ARG A 499 20.36 21.48 7.23
CA ARG A 499 20.85 21.86 5.89
C ARG A 499 22.35 21.67 5.74
N GLU A 500 23.13 22.04 6.76
CA GLU A 500 24.58 21.84 6.77
C GLU A 500 24.94 20.36 6.70
N LYS A 501 24.34 19.52 7.55
CA LYS A 501 24.61 18.07 7.54
C LYS A 501 24.19 17.38 6.24
N ALA A 502 23.11 17.85 5.62
CA ALA A 502 22.66 17.32 4.34
C ALA A 502 23.67 17.57 3.21
N ILE A 503 24.44 18.66 3.28
CA ILE A 503 25.49 19.00 2.30
C ILE A 503 26.76 18.21 2.57
N THR A 504 27.19 18.08 3.83
CA THR A 504 28.44 17.41 4.23
C THR A 504 28.45 15.89 4.00
N VAL A 505 27.30 15.31 3.66
CA VAL A 505 27.15 13.88 3.36
C VAL A 505 27.39 13.55 1.88
N LEU A 506 27.40 14.55 1.00
CA LEU A 506 27.85 14.42 -0.39
C LEU A 506 29.38 14.35 -0.46
#